data_AF-A0A372RGH1-F1
#
_entry.id   AF-A0A372RGH1-F1
#
_cell.length_a   1.000
_cell.length_b   1.000
_cell.length_c   1.000
_cell.angle_alpha   90.00
_cell.angle_beta   90.00
_cell.angle_gamma   90.00
#
_symmetry.space_group_name_H-M   'P 1'
#
loop_
_entity.id
_entity.type
_entity.pdbx_description
1 polymer ?
#
loop_
_entity_poly.entity_id
_entity_poly.type
_entity_poly.pdbx_seq_one_letter_code
_entity_poly.pdbx_strand_id
1 'polypeptide(L)'
;MDRIQCNTILFLLIVQLLLYVNLSQSKDNNNFPNYAIRFNKRDAQSGTPNINNTVAKEPLKCNGDAAICDLRYDQVTYPGTHNSAAYNLEFDCNLTVRNCLDSVSVCGKQYAQCLMTYGMQCDAQTSACKQRNPQWLHWLCEGFNKTCRSSNALCTAWNAVCTNSDRVCNVWGNACQIDVPDWIITCFWENNPGYPVLRQLQDGIRLFDFDTCLLNNERGVFCHGQSPARALGEELDTVFQVILDFMNSNPNEVITIEFGDTDGDPQILSNYIQSKLAQYFVNQTTGHSMMYSMSDPNKPWITLREMINNNTRIVVFFGRIYNNVQNRQPWIHYTFEWFTESYSYISNDMTPEQLTNSFNGYCATSDAIIRNDTQLYGRVGWQTIDAT
;
A
#
# COMPACT_ATOMS: atom_id res chain seq x y z
N MET A 1 -2.13 -21.01 -3.19
CA MET A 1 -0.78 -21.61 -3.15
C MET A 1 -0.22 -21.20 -1.80
N ASP A 2 0.09 -22.14 -0.90
CA ASP A 2 0.45 -21.77 0.48
C ASP A 2 1.84 -21.12 0.54
N ARG A 3 2.05 -20.15 1.45
CA ARG A 3 3.31 -19.37 1.59
C ARG A 3 4.56 -20.24 1.75
N ILE A 4 4.45 -21.45 2.31
CA ILE A 4 5.53 -22.44 2.41
C ILE A 4 6.00 -22.88 1.01
N GLN A 5 5.07 -23.12 0.08
CA GLN A 5 5.40 -23.41 -1.31
C GLN A 5 6.08 -22.20 -1.95
N CYS A 6 5.65 -20.98 -1.64
CA CYS A 6 6.27 -19.78 -2.20
C CYS A 6 7.68 -19.51 -1.70
N ASN A 7 7.97 -19.71 -0.41
CA ASN A 7 9.33 -19.59 0.12
C ASN A 7 10.26 -20.65 -0.48
N THR A 8 9.74 -21.86 -0.71
CA THR A 8 10.49 -22.95 -1.35
C THR A 8 10.79 -22.62 -2.82
N ILE A 9 9.82 -22.08 -3.57
CA ILE A 9 10.01 -21.71 -4.98
C ILE A 9 10.89 -20.47 -5.10
N LEU A 10 10.76 -19.47 -4.20
CA LEU A 10 11.65 -18.31 -4.16
C LEU A 10 13.10 -18.72 -3.89
N PHE A 11 13.34 -19.65 -2.96
CA PHE A 11 14.68 -20.20 -2.71
C PHE A 11 15.25 -20.88 -3.96
N LEU A 12 14.44 -21.69 -4.65
CA LEU A 12 14.84 -22.34 -5.90
C LEU A 12 15.09 -21.34 -7.04
N LEU A 13 14.31 -20.26 -7.13
CA LEU A 13 14.48 -19.20 -8.12
C LEU A 13 15.67 -18.29 -7.83
N ILE A 14 15.94 -17.93 -6.58
CA ILE A 14 17.16 -17.20 -6.18
C ILE A 14 18.39 -18.03 -6.50
N VAL A 15 18.35 -19.35 -6.22
CA VAL A 15 19.41 -20.27 -6.62
C VAL A 15 19.55 -20.33 -8.15
N GLN A 16 18.45 -20.36 -8.91
CA GLN A 16 18.49 -20.31 -10.37
C GLN A 16 18.99 -18.97 -10.94
N LEU A 17 18.62 -17.82 -10.35
CA LEU A 17 19.09 -16.49 -10.75
C LEU A 17 20.58 -16.31 -10.45
N LEU A 18 21.05 -16.77 -9.28
CA LEU A 18 22.48 -16.79 -8.94
C LEU A 18 23.30 -17.68 -9.90
N LEU A 19 22.69 -18.75 -10.42
CA LEU A 19 23.29 -19.62 -11.44
C LEU A 19 23.21 -19.01 -12.86
N TYR A 20 22.16 -18.25 -13.18
CA TYR A 20 21.95 -17.59 -14.47
C TYR A 20 22.93 -16.43 -14.74
N VAL A 21 23.38 -15.71 -13.70
CA VAL A 21 24.37 -14.62 -13.83
C VAL A 21 25.74 -15.12 -14.34
N ASN A 22 26.01 -16.43 -14.28
CA ASN A 22 27.26 -17.02 -14.80
C ASN A 22 27.18 -17.56 -16.24
N LEU A 23 26.00 -17.59 -16.87
CA LEU A 23 25.83 -18.19 -18.19
C LEU A 23 24.76 -17.45 -19.00
N SER A 24 25.13 -16.38 -19.70
CA SER A 24 24.33 -15.92 -20.84
C SER A 24 25.19 -15.71 -22.10
N GLN A 25 25.30 -16.80 -22.86
CA GLN A 25 25.28 -16.74 -24.32
C GLN A 25 24.32 -17.83 -24.82
N SER A 26 23.45 -17.46 -25.76
CA SER A 26 22.73 -18.29 -26.74
C SER A 26 21.23 -18.63 -26.51
N LYS A 27 20.41 -17.84 -27.22
CA LYS A 27 19.33 -18.17 -28.18
C LYS A 27 18.02 -18.89 -27.80
N ASP A 28 16.93 -18.20 -28.17
CA ASP A 28 15.73 -18.57 -28.96
C ASP A 28 15.10 -19.98 -28.81
N ASN A 29 13.81 -20.04 -28.45
CA ASN A 29 12.71 -20.28 -29.40
C ASN A 29 11.31 -20.41 -28.76
N ASN A 30 10.31 -20.00 -29.54
CA ASN A 30 8.86 -20.03 -29.36
C ASN A 30 8.25 -21.43 -29.09
N ASN A 31 7.15 -21.54 -28.32
CA ASN A 31 5.77 -21.83 -28.81
C ASN A 31 4.73 -22.33 -27.75
N PHE A 32 3.51 -21.73 -27.82
CA PHE A 32 2.14 -22.24 -27.53
C PHE A 32 1.67 -22.63 -26.09
N PRO A 33 0.33 -22.67 -25.78
CA PRO A 33 -0.87 -22.19 -26.50
C PRO A 33 -1.89 -21.35 -25.66
N ASN A 34 -2.84 -20.74 -26.38
CA ASN A 34 -4.05 -20.06 -25.91
C ASN A 34 -5.02 -20.98 -25.14
N TYR A 35 -5.54 -20.50 -24.00
CA TYR A 35 -6.76 -21.03 -23.38
C TYR A 35 -7.90 -20.00 -23.44
N ALA A 36 -8.90 -20.31 -24.26
CA ALA A 36 -10.17 -19.58 -24.32
C ALA A 36 -11.09 -20.08 -23.19
N ILE A 37 -11.52 -19.18 -22.31
CA ILE A 37 -12.52 -19.47 -21.27
C ILE A 37 -13.91 -19.15 -21.82
N ARG A 38 -14.78 -20.17 -21.87
CA ARG A 38 -16.20 -20.06 -22.23
C ARG A 38 -17.01 -19.60 -21.02
N PHE A 39 -17.72 -18.49 -21.14
CA PHE A 39 -18.76 -18.09 -20.20
C PHE A 39 -20.07 -18.85 -20.49
N ASN A 40 -20.55 -19.64 -19.53
CA ASN A 40 -21.92 -20.15 -19.56
C ASN A 40 -22.87 -19.09 -19.03
N LYS A 41 -23.68 -18.52 -19.91
CA LYS A 41 -24.93 -17.84 -19.54
C LYS A 41 -25.87 -18.86 -18.90
N ARG A 42 -26.40 -18.55 -17.72
CA ARG A 42 -27.63 -19.17 -17.22
C ARG A 42 -28.76 -18.17 -17.36
N ASP A 43 -29.82 -18.65 -18.01
CA ASP A 43 -31.01 -17.92 -18.37
C ASP A 43 -31.90 -17.56 -17.18
N ALA A 44 -32.64 -16.49 -17.40
CA ALA A 44 -33.68 -15.95 -16.55
C ALA A 44 -34.88 -16.89 -16.40
N GLN A 45 -35.52 -16.85 -15.23
CA GLN A 45 -36.94 -17.13 -15.10
C GLN A 45 -37.61 -15.97 -14.37
N SER A 46 -38.35 -15.15 -15.13
CA SER A 46 -39.28 -14.16 -14.61
C SER A 46 -40.61 -14.85 -14.26
N GLY A 47 -40.90 -14.98 -12.98
CA GLY A 47 -42.25 -15.25 -12.49
C GLY A 47 -42.89 -13.94 -12.03
N THR A 48 -43.99 -13.54 -12.64
CA THR A 48 -44.82 -12.41 -12.21
C THR A 48 -45.57 -12.73 -10.91
N PRO A 49 -45.46 -11.93 -9.83
CA PRO A 49 -46.34 -12.08 -8.68
C PRO A 49 -47.60 -11.23 -8.83
N ASN A 50 -48.73 -11.89 -8.56
CA ASN A 50 -50.08 -11.34 -8.44
C ASN A 50 -50.13 -10.23 -7.38
N ILE A 51 -50.75 -9.10 -7.75
CA ILE A 51 -50.97 -7.95 -6.87
C ILE A 51 -52.19 -8.24 -6.00
N ASN A 52 -51.97 -8.41 -4.70
CA ASN A 52 -52.87 -8.04 -3.61
C ASN A 52 -52.20 -8.42 -2.28
N ASN A 53 -51.57 -7.47 -1.61
CA ASN A 53 -51.32 -7.55 -0.17
C ASN A 53 -51.00 -6.15 0.38
N THR A 54 -51.71 -5.77 1.44
CA THR A 54 -51.33 -4.70 2.36
C THR A 54 -49.88 -4.92 2.79
N VAL A 55 -48.97 -4.11 2.26
CA VAL A 55 -47.52 -4.23 2.50
C VAL A 55 -47.26 -3.84 3.95
N ALA A 56 -47.19 -4.83 4.83
CA ALA A 56 -46.39 -4.69 6.04
C ALA A 56 -44.98 -4.33 5.57
N LYS A 57 -44.51 -3.12 5.92
CA LYS A 57 -43.15 -2.68 5.56
C LYS A 57 -42.19 -3.70 6.16
N GLU A 58 -41.47 -4.43 5.30
CA GLU A 58 -40.42 -5.35 5.73
C GLU A 58 -39.54 -4.62 6.76
N PRO A 59 -39.23 -5.27 7.90
CA PRO A 59 -38.43 -4.63 8.94
C PRO A 59 -37.10 -4.19 8.35
N LEU A 60 -36.63 -3.00 8.74
CA LEU A 60 -35.32 -2.51 8.35
C LEU A 60 -34.26 -3.55 8.71
N LYS A 61 -33.44 -3.92 7.73
CA LYS A 61 -32.26 -4.78 7.91
C LYS A 61 -31.03 -3.92 7.73
N CYS A 62 -30.16 -3.91 8.73
CA CYS A 62 -28.90 -3.17 8.72
C CYS A 62 -27.80 -4.17 8.38
N ASN A 63 -27.01 -3.91 7.34
CA ASN A 63 -26.08 -4.91 6.77
C ASN A 63 -26.72 -6.30 6.55
N GLY A 64 -27.99 -6.33 6.15
CA GLY A 64 -28.72 -7.58 5.90
C GLY A 64 -29.39 -8.24 7.13
N ASP A 65 -29.16 -7.74 8.36
CA ASP A 65 -29.75 -8.29 9.58
C ASP A 65 -30.57 -7.23 10.36
N ALA A 66 -31.79 -7.57 10.74
CA ALA A 66 -32.65 -6.69 11.53
C ALA A 66 -32.23 -6.63 13.01
N ALA A 67 -31.58 -7.68 13.54
CA ALA A 67 -31.22 -7.78 14.94
C ALA A 67 -30.12 -6.79 15.35
N ILE A 68 -29.28 -6.35 14.40
CA ILE A 68 -28.17 -5.45 14.68
C ILE A 68 -28.51 -3.97 14.50
N CYS A 69 -29.70 -3.64 14.02
CA CYS A 69 -30.07 -2.25 13.71
C CYS A 69 -30.07 -1.33 14.94
N ASP A 70 -30.47 -1.86 16.10
CA ASP A 70 -30.57 -1.08 17.35
C ASP A 70 -29.31 -1.21 18.21
N LEU A 71 -28.30 -1.95 17.73
CA LEU A 71 -26.97 -1.96 18.32
C LEU A 71 -26.23 -0.68 17.92
N ARG A 72 -25.41 -0.15 18.84
CA ARG A 72 -24.45 0.91 18.51
C ARG A 72 -23.40 0.38 17.54
N TYR A 73 -22.81 1.27 16.75
CA TYR A 73 -21.73 0.92 15.82
C TYR A 73 -20.65 0.07 16.51
N ASP A 74 -20.21 0.46 17.73
CA ASP A 74 -19.21 -0.23 18.56
C ASP A 74 -19.66 -1.53 19.23
N GLN A 75 -20.90 -1.95 19.02
CA GLN A 75 -21.46 -3.21 19.54
C GLN A 75 -21.64 -4.27 18.46
N VAL A 76 -21.31 -3.95 17.20
CA VAL A 76 -21.46 -4.86 16.07
C VAL A 76 -20.09 -5.39 15.67
N THR A 77 -20.00 -6.69 15.42
CA THR A 77 -18.81 -7.30 14.82
C THR A 77 -18.95 -7.26 13.30
N TYR A 78 -17.95 -6.71 12.61
CA TYR A 78 -17.96 -6.58 11.17
C TYR A 78 -17.00 -7.60 10.55
N PRO A 79 -17.43 -8.36 9.53
CA PRO A 79 -16.48 -9.12 8.72
C PRO A 79 -15.60 -8.13 7.96
N GLY A 80 -14.29 -8.29 8.12
CA GLY A 80 -13.29 -7.40 7.53
C GLY A 80 -12.22 -8.14 6.74
N THR A 81 -11.52 -7.41 5.89
CA THR A 81 -10.36 -7.89 5.13
C THR A 81 -9.15 -6.99 5.38
N HIS A 82 -7.99 -7.61 5.59
CA HIS A 82 -6.70 -6.93 5.70
C HIS A 82 -6.14 -6.68 4.29
N ASN A 83 -5.59 -5.49 4.05
CA ASN A 83 -5.10 -5.07 2.73
C ASN A 83 -6.13 -5.34 1.65
N SER A 84 -7.34 -4.84 1.88
CA SER A 84 -8.54 -5.13 1.11
C SER A 84 -8.38 -4.81 -0.37
N ALA A 85 -7.54 -3.84 -0.72
CA ALA A 85 -7.23 -3.48 -2.10
C ALA A 85 -5.96 -4.16 -2.67
N ALA A 86 -5.38 -5.12 -1.95
CA ALA A 86 -4.26 -5.95 -2.40
C ALA A 86 -4.76 -7.10 -3.28
N TYR A 87 -5.21 -6.74 -4.47
CA TYR A 87 -5.61 -7.63 -5.55
C TYR A 87 -5.20 -7.00 -6.89
N ASN A 88 -4.83 -7.83 -7.88
CA ASN A 88 -4.29 -7.40 -9.16
C ASN A 88 -3.11 -6.41 -9.01
N LEU A 89 -2.18 -6.74 -8.12
CA LEU A 89 -1.03 -5.87 -7.85
C LEU A 89 0.03 -5.98 -8.94
N GLU A 90 0.80 -4.91 -9.12
CA GLU A 90 1.99 -4.88 -9.97
C GLU A 90 3.20 -4.42 -9.16
N PHE A 91 4.34 -5.11 -9.27
CA PHE A 91 5.53 -4.73 -8.53
C PHE A 91 6.05 -3.33 -8.95
N ASP A 92 6.44 -2.49 -7.99
CA ASP A 92 6.94 -1.13 -8.29
C ASP A 92 8.39 -1.14 -8.80
N CYS A 93 8.57 -1.58 -10.04
CA CYS A 93 9.85 -1.53 -10.73
C CYS A 93 10.38 -0.10 -10.84
N ASN A 94 9.51 0.90 -10.98
CA ASN A 94 9.92 2.29 -11.15
C ASN A 94 10.59 2.84 -9.89
N LEU A 95 10.05 2.56 -8.70
CA LEU A 95 10.72 2.91 -7.45
C LEU A 95 12.06 2.19 -7.30
N THR A 96 12.10 0.90 -7.62
CA THR A 96 13.36 0.12 -7.55
C THR A 96 14.43 0.70 -8.46
N VAL A 97 14.07 1.06 -9.70
CA VAL A 97 14.98 1.72 -10.65
C VAL A 97 15.41 3.09 -10.16
N ARG A 98 14.48 3.92 -9.67
CA ARG A 98 14.83 5.25 -9.12
C ARG A 98 15.82 5.14 -7.97
N ASN A 99 15.58 4.24 -7.01
CA ASN A 99 16.50 4.03 -5.88
C ASN A 99 17.90 3.59 -6.36
N CYS A 100 17.94 2.76 -7.42
CA CYS A 100 19.19 2.37 -8.07
C CYS A 100 19.90 3.58 -8.72
N LEU A 101 19.17 4.36 -9.52
CA LEU A 101 19.70 5.55 -10.21
C LEU A 101 20.14 6.65 -9.23
N ASP A 102 19.41 6.87 -8.14
CA ASP A 102 19.77 7.81 -7.08
C ASP A 102 21.11 7.42 -6.44
N SER A 103 21.33 6.13 -6.22
CA SER A 103 22.61 5.60 -5.75
C SER A 103 23.74 5.88 -6.74
N VAL A 104 23.48 5.80 -8.06
CA VAL A 104 24.44 6.18 -9.10
C VAL A 104 24.70 7.69 -9.14
N SER A 105 23.70 8.53 -8.86
CA SER A 105 23.83 10.00 -8.82
C SER A 105 24.82 10.47 -7.73
N VAL A 106 24.84 9.77 -6.58
CA VAL A 106 25.84 9.98 -5.53
C VAL A 106 27.24 9.70 -6.05
N CYS A 107 27.40 8.64 -6.85
CA CYS A 107 28.68 8.32 -7.47
C CYS A 107 29.12 9.39 -8.48
N GLY A 108 28.20 9.99 -9.24
CA GLY A 108 28.49 11.13 -10.12
C GLY A 108 29.00 12.37 -9.36
N LYS A 109 28.39 12.67 -8.20
CA LYS A 109 28.88 13.72 -7.29
C LYS A 109 30.28 13.41 -6.75
N GLN A 110 30.55 12.15 -6.39
CA GLN A 110 31.86 11.69 -5.95
C GLN A 110 32.92 11.80 -7.06
N TYR A 111 32.57 11.50 -8.31
CA TYR A 111 33.45 11.72 -9.46
C TYR A 111 33.81 13.20 -9.64
N ALA A 112 32.81 14.09 -9.61
CA ALA A 112 33.04 15.54 -9.69
C ALA A 112 33.94 16.03 -8.54
N GLN A 113 33.71 15.55 -7.32
CA GLN A 113 34.56 15.84 -6.16
C GLN A 113 36.00 15.31 -6.34
N CYS A 114 36.16 14.11 -6.91
CA CYS A 114 37.44 13.48 -7.20
C CYS A 114 38.26 14.33 -8.20
N LEU A 115 37.63 14.83 -9.27
CA LEU A 115 38.25 15.75 -10.23
C LEU A 115 38.68 17.07 -9.58
N MET A 116 37.84 17.64 -8.71
CA MET A 116 38.17 18.89 -8.00
C MET A 116 39.36 18.70 -7.06
N THR A 117 39.35 17.68 -6.22
CA THR A 117 40.44 17.40 -5.27
C THR A 117 41.76 17.13 -5.99
N TYR A 118 41.75 16.34 -7.06
CA TYR A 118 42.94 16.04 -7.85
C TYR A 118 43.44 17.29 -8.60
N GLY A 119 42.54 18.10 -9.15
CA GLY A 119 42.87 19.39 -9.76
C GLY A 119 43.56 20.35 -8.80
N MET A 120 43.08 20.44 -7.55
CA MET A 120 43.73 21.25 -6.50
C MET A 120 45.15 20.77 -6.17
N GLN A 121 45.40 19.45 -6.18
CA GLN A 121 46.74 18.90 -5.97
C GLN A 121 47.69 19.26 -7.12
N CYS A 122 47.23 19.15 -8.37
CA CYS A 122 48.00 19.58 -9.54
C CYS A 122 48.32 21.09 -9.49
N ASP A 123 47.35 21.93 -9.07
CA ASP A 123 47.57 23.37 -8.92
C ASP A 123 48.55 23.72 -7.80
N ALA A 124 48.49 23.01 -6.66
CA ALA A 124 49.41 23.19 -5.55
C ALA A 124 50.86 22.83 -5.94
N GLN A 125 51.05 21.71 -6.65
CA GLN A 125 52.37 21.30 -7.17
C GLN A 125 52.89 22.28 -8.23
N THR A 126 52.01 22.77 -9.10
CA THR A 126 52.34 23.79 -10.11
C THR A 126 52.76 25.10 -9.45
N SER A 127 52.06 25.51 -8.40
CA SER A 127 52.38 26.71 -7.62
C SER A 127 53.73 26.57 -6.91
N ALA A 128 54.00 25.42 -6.29
CA ALA A 128 55.30 25.11 -5.69
C ALA A 128 56.44 25.07 -6.73
N CYS A 129 56.17 24.54 -7.93
CA CYS A 129 57.11 24.55 -9.05
C CYS A 129 57.45 25.98 -9.47
N LYS A 130 56.45 26.85 -9.65
CA LYS A 130 56.66 28.26 -10.00
C LYS A 130 57.39 29.05 -8.92
N GLN A 131 57.15 28.77 -7.64
CA GLN A 131 57.85 29.43 -6.53
C GLN A 131 59.34 29.08 -6.49
N ARG A 132 59.70 27.85 -6.90
CA ARG A 132 61.08 27.35 -6.86
C ARG A 132 61.87 27.65 -8.14
N ASN A 133 61.23 28.17 -9.18
CA ASN A 133 61.84 28.38 -10.49
C ASN A 133 61.66 29.83 -11.00
N PRO A 134 62.64 30.40 -11.72
CA PRO A 134 62.52 31.72 -12.31
C PRO A 134 61.39 31.79 -13.36
N GLN A 135 60.82 32.98 -13.57
CA GLN A 135 59.62 33.19 -14.41
C GLN A 135 59.72 32.62 -15.83
N TRP A 136 60.91 32.67 -16.45
CA TRP A 136 61.12 32.15 -17.80
C TRP A 136 60.98 30.61 -17.91
N LEU A 137 60.97 29.88 -16.79
CA LEU A 137 60.71 28.42 -16.72
C LEU A 137 59.26 28.07 -16.33
N HIS A 138 58.39 29.06 -16.05
CA HIS A 138 57.03 28.80 -15.57
C HIS A 138 56.17 28.04 -16.58
N TRP A 139 56.46 28.16 -17.88
CA TRP A 139 55.75 27.43 -18.94
C TRP A 139 55.89 25.90 -18.79
N LEU A 140 57.01 25.40 -18.25
CA LEU A 140 57.20 23.98 -17.95
C LEU A 140 56.30 23.53 -16.79
N CYS A 141 56.16 24.36 -15.75
CA CYS A 141 55.26 24.09 -14.63
C CYS A 141 53.78 24.05 -15.11
N GLU A 142 53.40 24.92 -16.04
CA GLU A 142 52.05 24.90 -16.63
C GLU A 142 51.81 23.69 -17.56
N GLY A 143 52.84 23.30 -18.33
CA GLY A 143 52.80 22.07 -19.12
C GLY A 143 52.63 20.82 -18.25
N PHE A 144 53.31 20.79 -17.09
CA PHE A 144 53.10 19.76 -16.07
C PHE A 144 51.68 19.78 -15.51
N ASN A 145 51.11 20.95 -15.17
CA ASN A 145 49.73 21.05 -14.68
C ASN A 145 48.72 20.43 -15.65
N LYS A 146 48.87 20.77 -16.95
CA LYS A 146 48.02 20.25 -18.01
C LYS A 146 48.11 18.73 -18.14
N THR A 147 49.31 18.18 -18.02
CA THR A 147 49.58 16.72 -18.09
C THR A 147 49.14 16.00 -16.81
N CYS A 148 49.30 16.63 -15.65
CA CYS A 148 48.83 16.16 -14.35
C CYS A 148 47.32 15.98 -14.37
N ARG A 149 46.58 17.04 -14.74
CA ARG A 149 45.10 17.03 -14.82
C ARG A 149 44.54 15.99 -15.81
N SER A 150 45.27 15.68 -16.89
CA SER A 150 44.86 14.65 -17.87
C SER A 150 45.12 13.21 -17.41
N SER A 151 45.91 12.99 -16.35
CA SER A 151 46.37 11.67 -15.91
C SER A 151 45.57 11.09 -14.73
N ASN A 152 44.34 11.56 -14.51
CA ASN A 152 43.53 11.18 -13.35
C ASN A 152 42.83 9.82 -13.49
N ALA A 153 43.62 8.76 -13.67
CA ALA A 153 43.16 7.41 -13.95
C ALA A 153 42.21 6.85 -12.88
N LEU A 154 42.37 7.23 -11.61
CA LEU A 154 41.51 6.79 -10.50
C LEU A 154 40.09 7.36 -10.62
N CYS A 155 39.95 8.66 -10.90
CA CYS A 155 38.61 9.24 -11.09
C CYS A 155 37.97 8.73 -12.40
N THR A 156 38.75 8.48 -13.46
CA THR A 156 38.23 7.87 -14.71
C THR A 156 37.77 6.43 -14.52
N ALA A 157 38.53 5.61 -13.77
CA ALA A 157 38.13 4.26 -13.40
C ALA A 157 36.86 4.26 -12.55
N TRP A 158 36.75 5.19 -11.59
CA TRP A 158 35.54 5.39 -10.80
C TRP A 158 34.33 5.72 -11.69
N ASN A 159 34.47 6.67 -12.62
CA ASN A 159 33.41 7.04 -13.57
C ASN A 159 32.97 5.87 -14.48
N ALA A 160 33.91 5.00 -14.88
CA ALA A 160 33.59 3.80 -15.65
C ALA A 160 32.77 2.79 -14.83
N VAL A 161 33.06 2.64 -13.54
CA VAL A 161 32.23 1.84 -12.62
C VAL A 161 30.84 2.46 -12.50
N CYS A 162 30.73 3.78 -12.34
CA CYS A 162 29.43 4.47 -12.21
C CYS A 162 28.53 4.32 -13.45
N THR A 163 29.09 4.53 -14.65
CA THR A 163 28.34 4.44 -15.92
C THR A 163 27.90 3.02 -16.25
N ASN A 164 28.65 2.01 -15.79
CA ASN A 164 28.19 0.62 -15.87
C ASN A 164 27.02 0.35 -14.91
N SER A 165 27.04 0.91 -13.70
CA SER A 165 25.93 0.78 -12.75
C SER A 165 24.63 1.43 -13.26
N ASP A 166 24.69 2.59 -13.92
CA ASP A 166 23.52 3.22 -14.57
C ASP A 166 22.86 2.29 -15.61
N ARG A 167 23.69 1.68 -16.48
CA ARG A 167 23.20 0.70 -17.47
C ARG A 167 22.56 -0.51 -16.80
N VAL A 168 23.16 -1.02 -15.72
CA VAL A 168 22.60 -2.13 -14.94
C VAL A 168 21.25 -1.74 -14.33
N CYS A 169 21.12 -0.55 -13.72
CA CYS A 169 19.85 -0.08 -13.17
C CYS A 169 18.73 -0.04 -14.23
N ASN A 170 19.01 0.49 -15.41
CA ASN A 170 18.03 0.58 -16.50
C ASN A 170 17.69 -0.80 -17.11
N VAL A 171 18.69 -1.68 -17.25
CA VAL A 171 18.46 -3.08 -17.71
C VAL A 171 17.63 -3.86 -16.70
N TRP A 172 17.93 -3.74 -15.41
CA TRP A 172 17.14 -4.34 -14.33
C TRP A 172 15.72 -3.78 -14.29
N GLY A 173 15.52 -2.50 -14.54
CA GLY A 173 14.19 -1.90 -14.67
C GLY A 173 13.35 -2.53 -15.77
N ASN A 174 13.93 -2.67 -16.95
CA ASN A 174 13.27 -3.28 -18.10
C ASN A 174 13.00 -4.78 -17.89
N ALA A 175 13.92 -5.49 -17.22
CA ALA A 175 13.75 -6.90 -16.87
C ALA A 175 12.68 -7.08 -15.77
N CYS A 176 12.64 -6.19 -14.78
CA CYS A 176 11.69 -6.23 -13.67
C CYS A 176 10.23 -6.22 -14.15
N GLN A 177 9.92 -5.45 -15.20
CA GLN A 177 8.56 -5.42 -15.77
C GLN A 177 8.17 -6.68 -16.55
N ILE A 178 9.14 -7.51 -16.94
CA ILE A 178 8.93 -8.68 -17.81
C ILE A 178 9.04 -9.99 -17.03
N ASP A 179 9.84 -10.02 -15.97
CA ASP A 179 10.31 -11.27 -15.36
C ASP A 179 9.67 -11.62 -14.02
N VAL A 180 8.85 -10.76 -13.41
CA VAL A 180 8.15 -11.12 -12.16
C VAL A 180 6.86 -11.87 -12.49
N PRO A 181 6.79 -13.20 -12.27
CA PRO A 181 5.59 -13.97 -12.60
C PRO A 181 4.44 -13.62 -11.66
N ASP A 182 3.21 -13.61 -12.18
CA ASP A 182 1.98 -13.29 -11.43
C ASP A 182 1.89 -14.05 -10.10
N TRP A 183 2.27 -15.33 -10.07
CA TRP A 183 2.18 -16.15 -8.85
C TRP A 183 3.11 -15.63 -7.72
N ILE A 184 4.24 -14.97 -8.05
CA ILE A 184 5.12 -14.34 -7.05
C ILE A 184 4.38 -13.15 -6.43
N ILE A 185 3.76 -12.31 -7.26
CA ILE A 185 2.98 -11.17 -6.80
C ILE A 185 1.83 -11.63 -5.93
N THR A 186 1.05 -12.60 -6.42
CA THR A 186 -0.06 -13.18 -5.67
C THR A 186 0.38 -13.71 -4.32
N CYS A 187 1.55 -14.35 -4.23
CA CYS A 187 1.94 -14.99 -2.98
C CYS A 187 2.48 -14.04 -1.91
N PHE A 188 3.26 -13.06 -2.33
CA PHE A 188 3.94 -12.15 -1.40
C PHE A 188 3.15 -10.88 -1.14
N TRP A 189 2.33 -10.44 -2.10
CA TRP A 189 1.69 -9.14 -2.05
C TRP A 189 0.17 -9.16 -2.11
N GLU A 190 -0.47 -10.13 -2.76
CA GLU A 190 -1.94 -10.13 -2.83
C GLU A 190 -2.57 -10.87 -1.65
N ASN A 191 -3.18 -10.12 -0.74
CA ASN A 191 -3.98 -10.70 0.34
C ASN A 191 -5.32 -11.22 -0.17
N ASN A 192 -5.89 -10.59 -1.22
CA ASN A 192 -7.25 -10.84 -1.69
C ASN A 192 -7.34 -11.17 -3.20
N PRO A 193 -6.48 -12.07 -3.75
CA PRO A 193 -6.40 -12.31 -5.19
C PRO A 193 -7.73 -12.80 -5.78
N GLY A 194 -8.23 -12.11 -6.81
CA GLY A 194 -9.51 -12.41 -7.47
C GLY A 194 -10.75 -11.90 -6.73
N TYR A 195 -10.60 -11.17 -5.62
CA TYR A 195 -11.69 -10.58 -4.86
C TYR A 195 -11.54 -9.04 -4.84
N PRO A 196 -11.93 -8.33 -5.92
CA PRO A 196 -11.93 -6.88 -5.92
C PRO A 196 -12.90 -6.31 -4.86
N VAL A 197 -12.75 -5.05 -4.45
CA VAL A 197 -13.58 -4.44 -3.38
C VAL A 197 -15.08 -4.61 -3.62
N LEU A 198 -15.56 -4.48 -4.86
CA LEU A 198 -16.97 -4.73 -5.19
C LEU A 198 -17.41 -6.15 -4.81
N ARG A 199 -16.56 -7.15 -5.08
CA ARG A 199 -16.87 -8.54 -4.77
C ARG A 199 -16.89 -8.77 -3.26
N GLN A 200 -15.93 -8.22 -2.53
CA GLN A 200 -15.91 -8.27 -1.06
C GLN A 200 -17.18 -7.65 -0.45
N LEU A 201 -17.61 -6.48 -0.94
CA LEU A 201 -18.88 -5.84 -0.55
C LEU A 201 -20.08 -6.76 -0.82
N GLN A 202 -20.14 -7.40 -2.00
CA GLN A 202 -21.21 -8.34 -2.36
C GLN A 202 -21.21 -9.61 -1.50
N ASP A 203 -20.04 -10.07 -1.08
CA ASP A 203 -19.88 -11.23 -0.20
C ASP A 203 -20.17 -10.90 1.28
N GLY A 204 -20.44 -9.64 1.62
CA GLY A 204 -20.84 -9.21 2.96
C GLY A 204 -19.74 -8.58 3.80
N ILE A 205 -18.55 -8.33 3.25
CA ILE A 205 -17.47 -7.61 3.94
C ILE A 205 -17.88 -6.15 4.18
N ARG A 206 -17.67 -5.67 5.41
CA ARG A 206 -18.07 -4.32 5.84
C ARG A 206 -16.96 -3.55 6.55
N LEU A 207 -15.80 -4.15 6.77
CA LEU A 207 -14.60 -3.46 7.24
C LEU A 207 -13.47 -3.66 6.23
N PHE A 208 -12.92 -2.57 5.73
CA PHE A 208 -11.83 -2.60 4.76
C PHE A 208 -10.61 -1.92 5.37
N ASP A 209 -9.56 -2.68 5.60
CA ASP A 209 -8.23 -2.12 5.85
C ASP A 209 -7.52 -1.91 4.50
N PHE A 210 -7.10 -0.67 4.24
CA PHE A 210 -6.46 -0.25 3.01
C PHE A 210 -5.03 0.28 3.24
N ASP A 211 -4.08 -0.43 2.65
CA ASP A 211 -2.72 0.06 2.48
C ASP A 211 -2.61 1.01 1.29
N THR A 212 -1.84 2.09 1.46
CA THR A 212 -1.68 3.10 0.40
C THR A 212 -0.24 3.57 0.19
N CYS A 213 0.12 3.79 -1.06
CA CYS A 213 1.47 4.20 -1.46
C CYS A 213 1.42 5.53 -2.20
N LEU A 214 2.36 6.41 -1.89
CA LEU A 214 2.54 7.67 -2.59
C LEU A 214 3.43 7.46 -3.83
N LEU A 215 2.92 7.91 -4.97
CA LEU A 215 3.61 7.92 -6.25
C LEU A 215 3.98 9.36 -6.62
N ASN A 216 5.26 9.54 -6.95
CA ASN A 216 5.84 10.80 -7.44
C ASN A 216 5.59 12.01 -6.54
N ASN A 217 5.36 11.80 -5.25
CA ASN A 217 4.99 12.85 -4.28
C ASN A 217 3.72 13.64 -4.65
N GLU A 218 2.83 13.04 -5.44
CA GLU A 218 1.66 13.74 -5.98
C GLU A 218 0.35 12.98 -5.77
N ARG A 219 0.37 11.65 -5.94
CA ARG A 219 -0.86 10.84 -5.93
C ARG A 219 -0.72 9.59 -5.09
N GLY A 220 -1.74 9.28 -4.29
CA GLY A 220 -1.87 8.00 -3.60
C GLY A 220 -2.51 6.95 -4.50
N VAL A 221 -2.06 5.71 -4.35
CA VAL A 221 -2.68 4.48 -4.88
C VAL A 221 -2.85 3.48 -3.74
N PHE A 222 -3.72 2.47 -3.92
CA PHE A 222 -3.64 1.30 -3.05
C PHE A 222 -2.37 0.52 -3.34
N CYS A 223 -1.85 -0.18 -2.35
CA CYS A 223 -0.67 -1.00 -2.52
C CYS A 223 -0.59 -2.08 -1.44
N HIS A 224 0.51 -2.82 -1.45
CA HIS A 224 0.93 -3.63 -0.33
C HIS A 224 2.45 -3.69 -0.25
N GLY A 225 2.99 -3.78 0.97
CA GLY A 225 4.42 -3.71 1.22
C GLY A 225 4.98 -2.29 1.18
N GLN A 226 6.29 -2.16 1.41
CA GLN A 226 6.93 -0.86 1.63
C GLN A 226 8.28 -0.77 0.91
N SER A 227 8.70 0.46 0.62
CA SER A 227 10.02 0.76 0.05
C SER A 227 10.26 -0.06 -1.26
N PRO A 228 11.47 -0.53 -1.64
CA PRO A 228 11.63 -1.16 -2.96
C PRO A 228 10.91 -2.51 -3.08
N ALA A 229 10.29 -3.01 -2.01
CA ALA A 229 9.55 -4.25 -1.98
C ALA A 229 8.02 -4.01 -1.94
N ARG A 230 7.54 -2.89 -2.47
CA ARG A 230 6.10 -2.62 -2.58
C ARG A 230 5.53 -3.06 -3.92
N ALA A 231 4.27 -3.47 -3.92
CA ALA A 231 3.48 -3.70 -5.12
C ALA A 231 2.28 -2.75 -5.13
N LEU A 232 2.01 -2.14 -6.29
CA LEU A 232 0.99 -1.11 -6.48
C LEU A 232 -0.30 -1.74 -6.98
N GLY A 233 -1.42 -1.22 -6.51
CA GLY A 233 -2.75 -1.62 -6.92
C GLY A 233 -3.51 -0.49 -7.61
N GLU A 234 -4.83 -0.54 -7.51
CA GLU A 234 -5.70 0.43 -8.16
C GLU A 234 -5.58 1.86 -7.62
N GLU A 235 -6.02 2.81 -8.44
CA GLU A 235 -6.20 4.21 -8.03
C GLU A 235 -7.30 4.35 -6.98
N LEU A 236 -7.14 5.32 -6.05
CA LEU A 236 -8.15 5.64 -5.04
C LEU A 236 -9.50 5.99 -5.67
N ASP A 237 -9.47 6.74 -6.78
CA ASP A 237 -10.68 7.13 -7.52
C ASP A 237 -11.51 5.92 -7.97
N THR A 238 -10.86 4.87 -8.48
CA THR A 238 -11.53 3.67 -8.98
C THR A 238 -12.28 2.96 -7.87
N VAL A 239 -11.62 2.70 -6.74
CA VAL A 239 -12.22 1.97 -5.62
C VAL A 239 -13.25 2.82 -4.88
N PHE A 240 -13.01 4.12 -4.71
CA PHE A 240 -13.98 5.00 -4.06
C PHE A 240 -15.25 5.18 -4.90
N GLN A 241 -15.14 5.19 -6.23
CA GLN A 241 -16.31 5.16 -7.11
C GLN A 241 -17.11 3.86 -6.91
N VAL A 242 -16.43 2.71 -6.87
CA VAL A 242 -17.08 1.40 -6.60
C VAL A 242 -17.81 1.41 -5.26
N ILE A 243 -17.18 1.93 -4.20
CA ILE A 243 -17.80 2.03 -2.87
C ILE A 243 -19.00 2.98 -2.92
N LEU A 244 -18.88 4.14 -3.56
CA LEU A 244 -19.98 5.10 -3.69
C LEU A 244 -21.19 4.49 -4.40
N ASP A 245 -20.97 3.80 -5.52
CA ASP A 245 -22.04 3.16 -6.30
C ASP A 245 -22.72 2.04 -5.51
N PHE A 246 -21.93 1.24 -4.79
CA PHE A 246 -22.46 0.22 -3.89
C PHE A 246 -23.31 0.84 -2.79
N MET A 247 -22.80 1.86 -2.10
CA MET A 247 -23.49 2.49 -0.98
C MET A 247 -24.77 3.22 -1.42
N ASN A 248 -24.79 3.79 -2.62
CA ASN A 248 -25.99 4.39 -3.22
C ASN A 248 -27.05 3.33 -3.58
N SER A 249 -26.61 2.19 -4.10
CA SER A 249 -27.50 1.09 -4.46
C SER A 249 -28.02 0.30 -3.26
N ASN A 250 -27.31 0.38 -2.12
CA ASN A 250 -27.62 -0.36 -0.89
C ASN A 250 -27.72 0.61 0.30
N PRO A 251 -28.88 1.27 0.49
CA PRO A 251 -29.04 2.36 1.46
C PRO A 251 -28.98 1.94 2.93
N ASN A 252 -29.12 0.64 3.21
CA ASN A 252 -29.11 0.12 4.58
C ASN A 252 -27.76 -0.47 5.01
N GLU A 253 -26.72 -0.23 4.22
CA GLU A 253 -25.36 -0.70 4.50
C GLU A 253 -24.59 0.36 5.29
N VAL A 254 -23.81 -0.08 6.27
CA VAL A 254 -22.84 0.69 7.05
C VAL A 254 -21.50 -0.01 6.91
N ILE A 255 -20.48 0.74 6.48
CA ILE A 255 -19.13 0.21 6.27
C ILE A 255 -18.09 0.99 7.08
N THR A 256 -16.97 0.34 7.28
CA THR A 256 -15.76 0.86 7.92
C THR A 256 -14.64 0.85 6.90
N ILE A 257 -13.93 1.96 6.79
CA ILE A 257 -12.73 2.09 5.98
C ILE A 257 -11.60 2.51 6.90
N GLU A 258 -10.56 1.71 6.96
CA GLU A 258 -9.32 1.98 7.67
C GLU A 258 -8.20 2.20 6.66
N PHE A 259 -7.31 3.14 6.95
CA PHE A 259 -6.01 3.27 6.29
C PHE A 259 -4.92 2.88 7.28
N GLY A 260 -4.51 1.61 7.24
CA GLY A 260 -3.59 0.98 8.18
C GLY A 260 -2.13 1.37 7.93
N ASP A 261 -1.53 0.79 6.88
CA ASP A 261 -0.14 1.05 6.51
C ASP A 261 0.00 1.94 5.27
N THR A 262 1.14 2.64 5.22
CA THR A 262 1.45 3.57 4.13
C THR A 262 2.92 3.57 3.76
N ASP A 263 3.22 3.90 2.50
CA ASP A 263 4.58 4.10 2.00
C ASP A 263 4.73 5.42 1.23
N GLY A 264 5.76 6.20 1.54
CA GLY A 264 6.01 7.54 1.02
C GLY A 264 5.76 8.65 2.04
N ASP A 265 5.66 9.91 1.59
CA ASP A 265 5.45 11.04 2.50
C ASP A 265 4.04 10.98 3.14
N PRO A 266 3.93 10.78 4.47
CA PRO A 266 2.64 10.56 5.12
C PRO A 266 1.79 11.84 5.17
N GLN A 267 2.39 13.03 5.11
CA GLN A 267 1.63 14.28 5.09
C GLN A 267 0.99 14.48 3.71
N ILE A 268 1.73 14.29 2.63
CA ILE A 268 1.16 14.41 1.27
C ILE A 268 0.07 13.37 1.08
N LEU A 269 0.36 12.11 1.40
CA LEU A 269 -0.55 10.99 1.18
C LEU A 269 -1.84 11.12 1.99
N SER A 270 -1.75 11.48 3.27
CA SER A 270 -2.92 11.61 4.14
C SER A 270 -3.84 12.77 3.73
N ASN A 271 -3.27 13.89 3.28
CA ASN A 271 -4.03 15.00 2.71
C ASN A 271 -4.70 14.62 1.39
N TYR A 272 -3.99 13.85 0.54
CA TYR A 272 -4.53 13.33 -0.71
C TYR A 272 -5.73 12.40 -0.45
N ILE A 273 -5.59 11.43 0.47
CA ILE A 273 -6.68 10.52 0.87
C ILE A 273 -7.87 11.30 1.42
N GLN A 274 -7.66 12.23 2.35
CA GLN A 274 -8.72 13.07 2.90
C GLN A 274 -9.47 13.84 1.80
N SER A 275 -8.75 14.44 0.85
CA SER A 275 -9.35 15.17 -0.27
C SER A 275 -10.18 14.25 -1.16
N LYS A 276 -9.71 13.03 -1.43
CA LYS A 276 -10.44 12.05 -2.25
C LYS A 276 -11.68 11.54 -1.54
N LEU A 277 -11.59 11.21 -0.26
CA LEU A 277 -12.77 10.84 0.54
C LEU A 277 -13.84 11.95 0.53
N ALA A 278 -13.43 13.21 0.70
CA ALA A 278 -14.34 14.34 0.61
C ALA A 278 -14.95 14.50 -0.81
N GLN A 279 -14.17 14.30 -1.87
CA GLN A 279 -14.64 14.37 -3.26
C GLN A 279 -15.78 13.36 -3.53
N TYR A 280 -15.67 12.13 -3.02
CA TYR A 280 -16.64 11.06 -3.31
C TYR A 280 -17.79 11.00 -2.32
N PHE A 281 -17.54 11.26 -1.04
CA PHE A 281 -18.51 10.99 0.04
C PHE A 281 -19.09 12.24 0.69
N VAL A 282 -18.71 13.44 0.24
CA VAL A 282 -19.39 14.69 0.59
C VAL A 282 -20.15 15.21 -0.63
N ASN A 283 -21.45 15.41 -0.46
CA ASN A 283 -22.27 16.04 -1.47
C ASN A 283 -21.90 17.53 -1.58
N GLN A 284 -21.32 17.92 -2.71
CA GLN A 284 -20.80 19.27 -2.92
C GLN A 284 -21.90 20.35 -3.00
N THR A 285 -23.16 19.96 -3.20
CA THR A 285 -24.31 20.89 -3.25
C THR A 285 -24.91 21.11 -1.86
N THR A 286 -25.10 20.05 -1.08
CA THR A 286 -25.77 20.13 0.22
C THR A 286 -24.82 20.21 1.40
N GLY A 287 -23.54 19.89 1.20
CA GLY A 287 -22.55 19.72 2.27
C GLY A 287 -22.75 18.44 3.10
N HIS A 288 -23.71 17.58 2.73
CA HIS A 288 -23.98 16.34 3.45
C HIS A 288 -22.83 15.35 3.28
N SER A 289 -22.30 14.81 4.37
CA SER A 289 -21.27 13.79 4.38
C SER A 289 -21.87 12.41 4.66
N MET A 290 -21.54 11.41 3.84
CA MET A 290 -21.80 10.01 4.15
C MET A 290 -20.87 9.45 5.23
N MET A 291 -19.77 10.15 5.53
CA MET A 291 -18.83 9.77 6.57
C MET A 291 -19.30 10.29 7.93
N TYR A 292 -19.40 9.39 8.90
CA TYR A 292 -19.79 9.70 10.26
C TYR A 292 -18.74 10.58 10.95
N SER A 293 -19.18 11.62 11.64
CA SER A 293 -18.32 12.46 12.47
C SER A 293 -18.67 12.27 13.92
N MET A 294 -17.68 11.88 14.73
CA MET A 294 -17.85 11.84 16.18
C MET A 294 -17.65 13.24 16.77
N SER A 295 -18.70 13.77 17.40
CA SER A 295 -18.66 15.11 18.02
C SER A 295 -17.97 15.12 19.39
N ASP A 296 -17.99 14.00 20.11
CA ASP A 296 -17.38 13.83 21.42
C ASP A 296 -16.94 12.36 21.59
N PRO A 297 -15.63 12.06 21.70
CA PRO A 297 -15.13 10.69 21.83
C PRO A 297 -15.54 10.01 23.15
N ASN A 298 -16.09 10.76 24.12
CA ASN A 298 -16.61 10.21 25.36
C ASN A 298 -18.08 9.81 25.26
N LYS A 299 -18.77 10.15 24.16
CA LYS A 299 -20.14 9.71 23.94
C LYS A 299 -20.17 8.33 23.27
N PRO A 300 -21.16 7.49 23.61
CA PRO A 300 -21.39 6.26 22.87
C PRO A 300 -21.63 6.55 21.38
N TRP A 301 -21.21 5.61 20.53
CA TRP A 301 -21.57 5.67 19.11
C TRP A 301 -23.09 5.61 18.92
N ILE A 302 -23.57 6.17 17.82
CA ILE A 302 -24.98 6.00 17.45
C ILE A 302 -25.26 4.59 16.93
N THR A 303 -26.53 4.21 16.90
CA THR A 303 -26.98 2.92 16.35
C THR A 303 -26.83 2.84 14.84
N LEU A 304 -26.74 1.62 14.30
CA LEU A 304 -26.71 1.41 12.85
C LEU A 304 -27.98 2.00 12.19
N ARG A 305 -29.13 1.89 12.84
CA ARG A 305 -30.38 2.52 12.39
C ARG A 305 -30.25 4.03 12.27
N GLU A 306 -29.66 4.69 13.27
CA GLU A 306 -29.44 6.14 13.24
C GLU A 306 -28.45 6.53 12.14
N MET A 307 -27.36 5.77 11.95
CA MET A 307 -26.40 6.00 10.85
C MET A 307 -27.09 5.92 9.48
N ILE A 308 -27.97 4.93 9.30
CA ILE A 308 -28.75 4.75 8.07
C ILE A 308 -29.72 5.90 7.87
N ASN A 309 -30.52 6.24 8.89
CA ASN A 309 -31.50 7.32 8.82
C ASN A 309 -30.86 8.68 8.53
N ASN A 310 -29.67 8.93 9.09
CA ASN A 310 -28.91 10.16 8.87
C ASN A 310 -28.05 10.13 7.60
N ASN A 311 -27.99 8.98 6.91
CA ASN A 311 -27.06 8.73 5.81
C ASN A 311 -25.60 9.09 6.16
N THR A 312 -25.14 8.73 7.37
CA THR A 312 -23.75 8.83 7.84
C THR A 312 -23.19 7.43 8.04
N ARG A 313 -23.10 6.68 6.95
CA ARG A 313 -22.96 5.21 6.93
C ARG A 313 -21.53 4.72 6.62
N ILE A 314 -20.56 5.63 6.54
CA ILE A 314 -19.14 5.28 6.36
C ILE A 314 -18.38 5.74 7.60
N VAL A 315 -17.64 4.85 8.25
CA VAL A 315 -16.74 5.23 9.34
C VAL A 315 -15.31 5.14 8.85
N VAL A 316 -14.56 6.25 8.96
CA VAL A 316 -13.19 6.33 8.46
C VAL A 316 -12.21 6.37 9.63
N PHE A 317 -11.22 5.49 9.59
CA PHE A 317 -10.10 5.46 10.51
C PHE A 317 -8.79 5.69 9.77
N PHE A 318 -7.95 6.54 10.32
CA PHE A 318 -6.56 6.69 9.90
C PHE A 318 -5.69 6.08 11.00
N GLY A 319 -4.81 5.16 10.61
CA GLY A 319 -3.81 4.56 11.50
C GLY A 319 -2.61 5.49 11.64
N ARG A 320 -1.46 5.05 11.09
CA ARG A 320 -0.17 5.75 11.25
C ARG A 320 -0.15 7.18 10.69
N ILE A 321 -1.04 7.47 9.74
CA ILE A 321 -1.13 8.77 9.07
C ILE A 321 -2.01 9.81 9.79
N TYR A 322 -2.70 9.44 10.87
CA TYR A 322 -3.68 10.30 11.54
C TYR A 322 -3.13 11.66 11.99
N ASN A 323 -1.88 11.68 12.48
CA ASN A 323 -1.23 12.88 12.99
C ASN A 323 -0.57 13.74 11.89
N ASN A 324 -0.55 13.28 10.64
CA ASN A 324 0.06 13.98 9.52
C ASN A 324 -0.95 14.82 8.71
N VAL A 325 -2.25 14.55 8.88
CA VAL A 325 -3.34 15.22 8.15
C VAL A 325 -3.40 16.71 8.53
N GLN A 326 -3.37 17.58 7.53
CA GLN A 326 -3.60 19.01 7.70
C GLN A 326 -5.10 19.32 7.69
N ASN A 327 -5.53 20.25 8.56
CA ASN A 327 -6.93 20.64 8.70
C ASN A 327 -7.87 19.41 8.79
N ARG A 328 -7.49 18.45 9.64
CA ARG A 328 -8.11 17.14 9.75
C ARG A 328 -9.63 17.27 9.91
N GLN A 329 -10.37 16.60 9.03
CA GLN A 329 -11.83 16.60 9.06
C GLN A 329 -12.36 15.79 10.25
N PRO A 330 -13.52 16.17 10.83
CA PRO A 330 -14.05 15.54 12.05
C PRO A 330 -14.57 14.10 11.85
N TRP A 331 -14.70 13.64 10.61
CA TRP A 331 -15.03 12.26 10.28
C TRP A 331 -13.81 11.33 10.18
N ILE A 332 -12.59 11.85 10.36
CA ILE A 332 -11.36 11.06 10.45
C ILE A 332 -11.12 10.71 11.91
N HIS A 333 -11.25 9.44 12.24
CA HIS A 333 -10.99 8.91 13.59
C HIS A 333 -9.59 8.30 13.66
N TYR A 334 -9.00 8.23 14.84
CA TYR A 334 -7.71 7.59 15.05
C TYR A 334 -7.90 6.09 15.30
N THR A 335 -7.34 5.22 14.45
CA THR A 335 -7.48 3.76 14.60
C THR A 335 -7.17 3.32 16.03
N PHE A 336 -5.99 3.66 16.55
CA PHE A 336 -5.49 3.13 17.83
C PHE A 336 -6.23 3.64 19.08
N GLU A 337 -7.16 4.60 18.93
CA GLU A 337 -8.06 4.99 20.02
C GLU A 337 -9.30 4.09 20.10
N TRP A 338 -9.60 3.39 19.01
CA TRP A 338 -10.83 2.65 18.81
C TRP A 338 -10.58 1.19 18.55
N PHE A 339 -9.41 0.78 18.07
CA PHE A 339 -9.08 -0.60 17.73
C PHE A 339 -8.13 -1.14 18.80
N THR A 340 -8.39 -2.37 19.22
CA THR A 340 -7.51 -3.19 20.05
C THR A 340 -7.28 -4.48 19.29
N GLU A 341 -6.01 -4.82 19.08
CA GLU A 341 -5.64 -6.07 18.43
C GLU A 341 -6.14 -7.22 19.30
N SER A 342 -7.14 -7.93 18.80
CA SER A 342 -7.77 -9.00 19.58
C SER A 342 -7.01 -10.31 19.45
N TYR A 343 -6.37 -10.53 18.30
CA TYR A 343 -5.80 -11.83 17.99
C TYR A 343 -4.65 -11.74 17.00
N SER A 344 -3.48 -12.27 17.38
CA SER A 344 -2.38 -12.53 16.46
C SER A 344 -2.58 -13.90 15.83
N TYR A 345 -2.81 -13.94 14.52
CA TYR A 345 -2.76 -15.17 13.75
C TYR A 345 -1.49 -15.16 12.92
N ILE A 346 -0.56 -16.04 13.26
CA ILE A 346 0.58 -16.29 12.38
C ILE A 346 0.00 -16.99 11.14
N SER A 347 0.20 -16.39 9.97
CA SER A 347 -0.42 -16.72 8.68
C SER A 347 -0.35 -18.19 8.18
N ASN A 348 0.10 -19.17 8.97
CA ASN A 348 0.36 -20.54 8.51
C ASN A 348 -0.20 -21.72 9.33
N ASP A 349 -0.88 -21.58 10.48
CA ASP A 349 -1.08 -22.75 11.38
C ASP A 349 -2.50 -23.08 11.87
N MET A 350 -3.57 -22.54 11.25
CA MET A 350 -4.93 -22.82 11.74
C MET A 350 -5.91 -23.23 10.65
N THR A 351 -6.47 -24.43 10.82
CA THR A 351 -7.73 -24.85 10.22
C THR A 351 -8.88 -23.92 10.65
N PRO A 352 -10.00 -23.84 9.92
CA PRO A 352 -11.18 -23.09 10.36
C PRO A 352 -11.65 -23.44 11.77
N GLU A 353 -11.50 -24.70 12.18
CA GLU A 353 -11.81 -25.16 13.54
C GLU A 353 -10.82 -24.60 14.57
N GLN A 354 -9.51 -24.59 14.28
CA GLN A 354 -8.51 -23.96 15.14
C GLN A 354 -8.71 -22.44 15.25
N LEU A 355 -9.06 -21.77 14.15
CA LEU A 355 -9.41 -20.35 14.15
C LEU A 355 -10.63 -20.09 15.03
N THR A 356 -11.68 -20.90 14.88
CA THR A 356 -12.91 -20.82 15.70
C THR A 356 -12.61 -21.08 17.18
N ASN A 357 -11.82 -22.11 17.49
CA ASN A 357 -11.43 -22.46 18.86
C ASN A 357 -10.54 -21.38 19.49
N SER A 358 -9.65 -20.78 18.70
CA SER A 358 -8.81 -19.69 19.17
C SER A 358 -9.64 -18.43 19.45
N PHE A 359 -10.58 -18.10 18.57
CA PHE A 359 -11.53 -17.01 18.79
C PHE A 359 -12.36 -17.25 20.06
N ASN A 360 -12.90 -18.45 20.25
CA ASN A 360 -13.64 -18.81 21.47
C ASN A 360 -12.76 -18.76 22.73
N GLY A 361 -11.50 -19.19 22.64
CA GLY A 361 -10.53 -19.09 23.73
C GLY A 361 -10.21 -17.64 24.08
N TYR A 362 -10.07 -16.78 23.06
CA TYR A 362 -9.92 -15.34 23.25
C TYR A 362 -11.15 -14.73 23.94
N CYS A 363 -12.37 -15.06 23.51
CA CYS A 363 -13.61 -14.63 24.19
C CYS A 363 -13.63 -15.05 25.67
N ALA A 364 -13.02 -16.17 26.03
CA ALA A 364 -12.91 -16.58 27.44
C ALA A 364 -11.89 -15.71 28.25
N THR A 365 -10.99 -15.00 27.56
CA THR A 365 -9.97 -14.13 28.17
C THR A 365 -10.22 -12.63 27.97
N SER A 366 -11.21 -12.27 27.14
CA SER A 366 -11.51 -10.88 26.75
C SER A 366 -11.86 -9.99 27.93
N ASP A 367 -12.29 -10.56 29.06
CA ASP A 367 -12.54 -9.83 30.31
C ASP A 367 -11.34 -9.00 30.80
N ALA A 368 -10.11 -9.49 30.59
CA ALA A 368 -8.91 -8.75 30.99
C ALA A 368 -8.68 -7.51 30.10
N ILE A 369 -8.90 -7.66 28.79
CA ILE A 369 -8.75 -6.59 27.80
C ILE A 369 -9.86 -5.56 27.99
N ILE A 370 -11.11 -6.00 28.14
CA ILE A 370 -12.26 -5.15 28.46
C ILE A 370 -11.97 -4.33 29.72
N ARG A 371 -11.46 -4.94 30.79
CA ARG A 371 -11.09 -4.22 32.02
C ARG A 371 -9.97 -3.20 31.78
N ASN A 372 -8.93 -3.56 31.02
CA ASN A 372 -7.82 -2.68 30.73
C ASN A 372 -8.25 -1.47 29.86
N ASP A 373 -8.99 -1.70 28.79
CA ASP A 373 -9.50 -0.64 27.91
C ASP A 373 -10.46 0.28 28.66
N THR A 374 -11.36 -0.29 29.48
CA THR A 374 -12.26 0.50 30.32
C THR A 374 -11.49 1.39 31.30
N GLN A 375 -10.35 0.91 31.84
CA GLN A 375 -9.51 1.71 32.73
C GLN A 375 -8.72 2.81 32.00
N LEU A 376 -8.16 2.50 30.82
CA LEU A 376 -7.30 3.43 30.06
C LEU A 376 -8.09 4.46 29.25
N TYR A 377 -9.19 4.02 28.63
CA TYR A 377 -9.94 4.80 27.64
C TYR A 377 -11.38 5.10 28.08
N GLY A 378 -11.85 4.53 29.19
CA GLY A 378 -13.23 4.71 29.65
C GLY A 378 -14.29 3.98 28.81
N ARG A 379 -13.86 3.14 27.86
CA ARG A 379 -14.69 2.39 26.92
C ARG A 379 -13.95 1.13 26.45
N VAL A 380 -14.64 0.21 25.80
CA VAL A 380 -14.04 -0.99 25.19
C VAL A 380 -13.66 -0.67 23.74
N GLY A 381 -12.42 -0.96 23.34
CA GLY A 381 -12.01 -0.86 21.95
C GLY A 381 -12.62 -1.98 21.08
N TRP A 382 -12.74 -1.70 19.79
CA TRP A 382 -13.05 -2.64 18.72
C TRP A 382 -11.97 -3.70 18.64
N GLN A 383 -12.39 -4.93 18.79
CA GLN A 383 -11.49 -6.07 18.70
C GLN A 383 -11.38 -6.49 17.24
N THR A 384 -10.26 -6.17 16.60
CA THR A 384 -9.98 -6.60 15.22
C THR A 384 -9.09 -7.83 15.20
N ILE A 385 -9.32 -8.72 14.23
CA ILE A 385 -8.42 -9.83 13.95
C ILE A 385 -7.28 -9.24 13.14
N ASP A 386 -6.31 -8.66 13.83
CA ASP A 386 -5.10 -8.18 13.18
C ASP A 386 -3.93 -8.19 14.14
N ALA A 387 -3.06 -9.18 13.96
CA ALA A 387 -1.63 -8.99 14.11
C ALA A 387 -1.01 -9.92 13.08
N THR A 388 -0.52 -9.35 11.97
CA THR A 388 0.18 -10.06 10.90
C THR A 388 1.51 -10.66 11.33
#